data_AF-A0A8X6SRA5-F1
#
_entry.id   AF-A0A8X6SRA5-F1
#
_cell.length_a   1.000
_cell.length_b   1.000
_cell.length_c   1.000
_cell.angle_alpha   90.00
_cell.angle_beta   90.00
_cell.angle_gamma   90.00
#
_symmetry.space_group_name_H-M   'P 1'
#
loop_
_entity.id
_entity.type
_entity.pdbx_description
1 polymer ?
#
loop_
_entity_poly.entity_id
_entity_poly.type
_entity_poly.pdbx_seq_one_letter_code
_entity_poly.pdbx_strand_id
1 'polypeptide(L)'
;MSTMSQRSHVTDSEAWRVVGRIWKSFLKTGSAGRRPGQDRRWATTSNEDRYLMLTARRHRNMKTTLLQQHLRYATGTTVSTQTV
;
A
#
# COMPACT_ATOMS: atom_id res chain seq x y z
N MET A 1 50.56 12.33 -25.50
CA MET A 1 49.60 12.30 -24.37
C MET A 1 48.33 13.00 -24.82
N SER A 2 47.33 12.25 -25.28
CA SER A 2 46.02 12.79 -25.71
C SER A 2 44.93 12.09 -24.91
N THR A 3 44.17 12.87 -24.15
CA THR A 3 43.18 12.42 -23.18
C THR A 3 41.92 11.89 -23.87
N MET A 4 41.51 10.68 -23.49
CA MET A 4 40.24 10.03 -23.83
C MET A 4 39.04 10.98 -23.70
N SER A 5 38.33 11.20 -24.80
CA SER A 5 36.96 11.74 -24.81
C SER A 5 35.98 10.58 -24.95
N GLN A 6 35.69 9.89 -23.85
CA GLN A 6 34.57 8.96 -23.75
C GLN A 6 33.40 9.72 -23.13
N ARG A 7 32.57 10.34 -23.97
CA ARG A 7 31.32 10.98 -23.52
C ARG A 7 30.15 10.54 -24.39
N SER A 8 29.27 9.75 -23.77
CA SER A 8 27.83 9.62 -24.06
C SER A 8 27.36 8.72 -25.22
N HIS A 9 27.34 7.40 -24.98
CA HIS A 9 26.51 6.44 -25.75
C HIS A 9 25.52 5.67 -24.86
N VAL A 10 25.14 6.22 -23.69
CA VAL A 10 24.37 5.48 -22.66
C VAL A 10 22.86 5.80 -22.64
N THR A 11 22.34 6.75 -23.42
CA THR A 11 21.02 7.32 -23.12
C THR A 11 19.84 6.78 -23.95
N ASP A 12 20.08 6.12 -25.08
CA ASP A 12 18.99 5.74 -26.01
C ASP A 12 18.44 4.31 -25.75
N SER A 13 19.34 3.35 -25.50
CA SER A 13 18.96 1.94 -25.29
C SER A 13 18.27 1.69 -23.95
N GLU A 14 18.67 2.41 -22.90
CA GLU A 14 18.04 2.37 -21.58
C GLU A 14 16.62 2.95 -21.62
N ALA A 15 16.41 4.04 -22.37
CA ALA A 15 15.11 4.66 -22.54
C ALA A 15 14.12 3.69 -23.23
N TRP A 16 14.53 3.03 -24.31
CA TRP A 16 13.67 2.08 -25.03
C TRP A 16 13.34 0.84 -24.19
N ARG A 17 14.26 0.40 -23.32
CA ARG A 17 14.01 -0.69 -22.37
C ARG A 17 13.00 -0.33 -21.28
N VAL A 18 12.96 0.94 -20.87
CA VAL A 18 11.97 1.43 -19.89
C VAL A 18 10.58 1.51 -20.55
N VAL A 19 10.49 2.06 -21.76
CA VAL A 19 9.23 2.13 -22.52
C VAL A 19 8.65 0.74 -22.77
N GLY A 20 9.47 -0.23 -23.20
CA GLY A 20 9.03 -1.60 -23.42
C GLY A 20 8.56 -2.30 -22.13
N ARG A 21 9.17 -2.00 -20.98
CA ARG A 21 8.73 -2.51 -19.68
C ARG A 21 7.37 -1.94 -19.27
N ILE A 22 7.16 -0.64 -19.46
CA ILE A 22 5.90 0.04 -19.13
C ILE A 22 4.79 -0.49 -20.03
N TRP A 23 5.03 -0.61 -21.34
CA TRP A 23 4.07 -1.16 -22.29
C TRP A 23 3.64 -2.59 -21.94
N LYS A 24 4.60 -3.46 -21.61
CA LYS A 24 4.32 -4.83 -21.17
C LYS A 24 3.53 -4.88 -19.86
N SER A 25 3.81 -3.97 -18.92
CA SER A 25 3.03 -3.85 -17.68
C SER A 25 1.60 -3.37 -17.95
N PHE A 26 1.43 -2.40 -18.85
CA PHE A 26 0.13 -1.87 -19.25
C PHE A 26 -0.75 -2.95 -19.87
N LEU A 27 -0.21 -3.74 -20.82
CA LEU A 27 -0.94 -4.86 -21.42
C LEU A 27 -1.36 -5.92 -20.38
N LYS A 28 -0.56 -6.11 -19.33
CA LYS A 28 -0.84 -7.10 -18.28
C LYS A 28 -1.83 -6.61 -17.21
N THR A 29 -1.85 -5.32 -16.91
CA THR A 29 -2.55 -4.76 -15.74
C THR A 29 -3.64 -3.75 -16.12
N GLY A 30 -3.74 -3.34 -17.39
CA GLY A 30 -4.66 -2.29 -17.86
C GLY A 30 -4.30 -0.88 -17.39
N SER A 31 -3.17 -0.73 -16.70
CA SER A 31 -2.69 0.54 -16.14
C SER A 31 -1.17 0.64 -16.27
N ALA A 32 -0.72 1.81 -16.74
CA ALA A 32 0.69 2.17 -16.87
C ALA A 32 1.21 2.84 -15.59
N GLY A 33 0.32 3.04 -14.61
CA GLY A 33 0.67 3.59 -13.31
C GLY A 33 1.50 2.61 -12.50
N ARG A 34 2.25 3.15 -11.53
CA ARG A 34 2.91 2.33 -10.50
C ARG A 34 1.81 1.45 -9.89
N ARG A 35 2.00 0.13 -9.90
CA ARG A 35 1.13 -0.75 -9.13
C ARG A 35 1.10 -0.17 -7.71
N PRO A 36 -0.08 0.03 -7.10
CA PRO A 36 -0.09 0.18 -5.67
C PRO A 36 0.73 -1.01 -5.18
N GLY A 37 1.79 -0.75 -4.42
CA GLY A 37 2.42 -1.84 -3.69
C GLY A 37 1.29 -2.59 -3.03
N GLN A 38 1.36 -3.92 -2.96
CA GLN A 38 0.47 -4.66 -2.08
C GLN A 38 0.72 -4.09 -0.69
N ASP A 39 -0.01 -3.02 -0.39
CA ASP A 39 0.11 -2.26 0.81
C ASP A 39 -0.31 -3.26 1.85
N ARG A 40 0.71 -3.62 2.65
CA ARG A 40 0.65 -4.42 3.87
C ARG A 40 -0.77 -4.90 4.14
N ARG A 41 -1.05 -6.21 4.01
CA ARG A 41 -2.34 -6.81 4.43
C ARG A 41 -2.79 -6.13 5.72
N TRP A 42 -3.71 -5.17 5.61
CA TRP A 42 -4.03 -4.34 6.75
C TRP A 42 -4.76 -5.26 7.71
N ALA A 43 -4.24 -5.36 8.94
CA ALA A 43 -4.88 -6.15 9.99
C ALA A 43 -6.30 -5.65 10.29
N THR A 44 -6.60 -4.43 9.86
CA THR A 44 -7.90 -3.78 9.91
C THR A 44 -8.30 -3.23 8.53
N THR A 45 -9.59 -3.33 8.19
CA THR A 45 -10.14 -2.71 6.98
C THR A 45 -10.40 -1.22 7.20
N SER A 46 -10.52 -0.42 6.12
CA SER A 46 -10.83 1.01 6.25
C SER A 46 -12.15 1.30 6.98
N ASN A 47 -13.12 0.38 6.89
CA ASN A 47 -14.38 0.49 7.64
C ASN A 47 -14.19 0.18 9.13
N GLU A 48 -13.35 -0.79 9.47
CA GLU A 48 -13.00 -1.09 10.86
C GLU A 48 -12.24 0.08 11.49
N ASP A 49 -11.29 0.69 10.78
CA ASP A 49 -10.53 1.85 11.28
C ASP A 49 -11.42 3.09 11.47
N ARG A 50 -12.34 3.35 10.54
CA ARG A 50 -13.36 4.41 10.70
C ARG A 50 -14.26 4.13 11.90
N TYR A 51 -14.66 2.87 12.12
CA TYR A 51 -15.45 2.48 13.28
C TYR A 51 -14.69 2.68 14.59
N LEU A 52 -13.41 2.31 14.64
CA LEU A 52 -12.50 2.52 15.77
C LEU A 52 -12.42 4.01 16.12
N MET A 53 -12.15 4.88 15.13
CA MET A 53 -12.06 6.33 15.35
C MET A 53 -13.35 6.92 15.90
N LEU A 54 -14.51 6.53 15.37
CA LEU A 54 -15.81 7.03 15.83
C LEU A 54 -16.16 6.54 17.24
N THR A 55 -15.87 5.27 17.51
CA THR A 55 -16.15 4.65 18.81
C THR A 55 -15.24 5.22 19.90
N ALA A 56 -13.95 5.41 19.61
CA ALA A 56 -12.99 6.05 20.52
C ALA A 56 -13.36 7.50 20.85
N ARG A 57 -13.89 8.25 19.87
CA ARG A 57 -14.40 9.61 20.08
C ARG A 57 -15.62 9.65 21.01
N ARG A 58 -16.52 8.67 20.88
CA ARG A 58 -17.77 8.61 21.66
C ARG A 58 -17.58 7.99 23.05
N HIS A 59 -16.70 7.01 23.17
CA HIS A 59 -16.50 6.24 24.39
C HIS A 59 -15.02 6.24 24.80
N ARG A 60 -14.53 7.40 25.24
CA ARG A 60 -13.11 7.61 25.60
C ARG A 60 -12.58 6.66 26.69
N ASN A 61 -13.47 6.09 27.51
CA ASN A 61 -13.12 5.21 28.62
C ASN A 61 -13.49 3.74 28.36
N MET A 62 -13.80 3.38 27.11
CA MET A 62 -14.20 2.02 26.76
C MET A 62 -13.00 1.08 26.82
N LYS A 63 -13.20 -0.10 27.43
CA LYS A 63 -12.14 -1.12 27.51
C LYS A 63 -11.86 -1.67 26.12
N THR A 64 -10.58 -1.79 25.76
CA THR A 64 -10.10 -2.34 24.47
C THR A 64 -10.64 -3.75 24.19
N THR A 65 -10.85 -4.57 25.23
CA THR A 65 -11.49 -5.89 25.11
C THR A 65 -12.95 -5.83 24.66
N LEU A 66 -13.73 -4.89 25.18
CA LEU A 66 -15.11 -4.66 24.76
C LEU A 66 -15.17 -4.17 23.32
N LEU A 67 -14.21 -3.32 22.94
CA LEU A 67 -14.12 -2.75 21.60
C LEU A 67 -13.75 -3.81 20.54
N GLN A 68 -12.84 -4.72 20.89
CA GLN A 68 -12.48 -5.88 20.08
C GLN A 68 -13.65 -6.86 19.94
N GLN A 69 -14.40 -7.13 21.02
CA GLN A 69 -15.60 -7.98 20.96
C GLN A 69 -16.66 -7.35 20.03
N HIS A 70 -16.87 -6.04 20.11
CA HIS A 70 -17.82 -5.34 19.25
C HIS A 70 -17.43 -5.42 17.76
N LEU A 71 -16.15 -5.22 17.44
CA LEU A 71 -15.62 -5.41 16.10
C LEU A 71 -15.81 -6.84 15.59
N ARG A 72 -15.53 -7.85 16.43
CA ARG A 72 -15.74 -9.26 16.09
C ARG A 72 -17.20 -9.57 15.79
N TYR A 73 -18.15 -9.04 16.58
CA TYR A 73 -19.58 -9.23 16.33
C TYR A 73 -20.07 -8.50 15.07
N ALA A 74 -19.53 -7.31 14.79
CA ALA A 74 -19.97 -6.50 13.66
C ALA A 74 -19.40 -6.98 12.31
N THR A 75 -18.21 -7.60 12.31
CA THR A 75 -17.46 -7.86 11.06
C THR A 75 -16.97 -9.31 10.92
N GLY A 76 -17.03 -10.12 11.98
CA GLY A 76 -16.56 -11.52 11.97
C GLY A 76 -15.03 -11.67 11.95
N THR A 77 -14.29 -10.58 11.93
CA THR A 77 -12.82 -10.52 11.87
C THR A 77 -12.23 -10.40 13.28
N THR A 78 -11.21 -11.21 13.57
CA THR A 78 -10.52 -11.19 14.88
C THR A 78 -9.35 -10.22 14.82
N VAL A 79 -9.54 -9.00 15.30
CA VAL A 79 -8.48 -7.97 15.40
C VAL A 79 -7.72 -8.17 16.71
N SER A 80 -6.39 -8.16 16.70
CA SER A 80 -5.55 -8.31 17.90
C SER A 80 -5.63 -7.08 18.82
N THR A 81 -5.54 -7.30 20.13
CA THR A 81 -5.66 -6.25 21.17
C THR A 81 -4.45 -5.32 21.20
N GLN A 82 -3.34 -5.74 20.57
CA GLN A 82 -2.10 -4.96 20.46
C GLN A 82 -2.20 -3.84 19.42
N THR A 83 -3.21 -3.89 18.54
CA THR A 83 -3.38 -2.98 17.40
C THR A 83 -4.49 -1.95 17.63
N VAL A 84 -5.23 -2.05 18.74
CA VAL A 84 -6.37 -1.16 19.11
C VAL A 84 -5.90 -0.06 20.05
#